data_AF-A0A8C9QRY8-F1
#
_entry.id   AF-A0A8C9QRY8-F1
#
_cell.length_a   1.000
_cell.length_b   1.000
_cell.length_c   1.000
_cell.angle_alpha   90.00
_cell.angle_beta   90.00
_cell.angle_gamma   90.00
#
_symmetry.space_group_name_H-M   'P 1'
#
loop_
_entity.id
_entity.type
_entity.pdbx_description
1 polymer ?
#
loop_
_entity_poly.entity_id
_entity_poly.type
_entity_poly.pdbx_seq_one_letter_code
_entity_poly.pdbx_strand_id
1 'polypeptide(L)'
;MKLYCLSGHPTLPCNVLKFKSTTIMLDCGLDTTSVLHFLPLPLVHSPRLSKLPGWISKDGAVSLEKELKECAGRVFVDSLPEFCPPERELLDLSTIDVILISNYHCMMALPYITEHTGFTGTVYATEPTLQIGRLLMEELVNFMERVPKAQSATCWKNKEIQRLLPGPVKEAVEVWTWRRCYSMQEVNSALSKVQLVGYSQKVELFGAVQVTPLSSGYSLGSSNWIIQSHYEKVSYVSGSSLLTTHPQPMDQSSLKNSDVLILTGLTQIPTANPDGMLGEFCSNLAMTIRAGGNVLVPCYSSGVIYDLLECLYQFIDSANLGSTPFYFISPVANSSLEFSQIFAEWLCQNKQSKVYLPEPPFPHAELIQTNKLKHYPGIHGDFSNEFRQPCVVFTGHPSLRFGDVVHFMELWGKSSLNTVIFTEPDFSYLDALAPYQPLAMKCVYCPIDTRLNFHQVAKLLKEVQPLHVVCPEQYTQPPPTQSHRSDLMLELQPPPMPYRRCSVLGLPFRRRYERIQLLPEHPCTLVMCLSCDGSEGGGVARNRSWQTLPSWVSSQGAMTSINFTST
;
A
#
# COMPACT_ATOMS: atom_id res chain seq x y z
N MET A 1 18.12 18.43 0.52
CA MET A 1 17.22 17.31 0.84
C MET A 1 17.58 16.16 -0.10
N LYS A 2 17.57 14.92 0.37
CA LYS A 2 17.86 13.73 -0.46
C LYS A 2 16.75 12.70 -0.28
N LEU A 3 16.36 12.05 -1.37
CA LEU A 3 15.40 10.95 -1.38
C LEU A 3 16.14 9.67 -1.77
N TYR A 4 16.05 8.63 -0.95
CA TYR A 4 16.62 7.31 -1.19
C TYR A 4 15.48 6.34 -1.48
N CYS A 5 15.56 5.58 -2.56
CA CYS A 5 14.45 4.74 -3.01
C CYS A 5 14.79 3.27 -2.78
N LEU A 6 14.13 2.63 -1.82
CA LEU A 6 14.39 1.25 -1.39
C LEU A 6 13.49 0.21 -2.06
N SER A 7 12.34 0.64 -2.60
CA SER A 7 11.44 -0.22 -3.37
C SER A 7 11.45 0.16 -4.85
N GLY A 8 11.29 -0.85 -5.72
CA GLY A 8 11.04 -0.66 -7.15
C GLY A 8 9.57 -0.71 -7.54
N HIS A 9 8.69 -1.08 -6.59
CA HIS A 9 7.27 -1.29 -6.86
C HIS A 9 6.51 0.04 -6.76
N PRO A 10 5.83 0.49 -7.83
CA PRO A 10 5.24 1.83 -7.87
C PRO A 10 4.06 2.03 -6.90
N THR A 11 3.38 0.94 -6.51
CA THR A 11 2.25 0.97 -5.57
C THR A 11 2.58 0.46 -4.17
N LEU A 12 3.79 -0.08 -3.98
CA LEU A 12 4.29 -0.51 -2.67
C LEU A 12 5.62 0.23 -2.41
N PRO A 13 5.54 1.57 -2.29
CA PRO A 13 6.72 2.40 -2.17
C PRO A 13 7.43 2.18 -0.83
N CYS A 14 8.70 2.55 -0.84
CA CYS A 14 9.55 2.52 0.33
C CYS A 14 10.66 3.55 0.09
N ASN A 15 10.43 4.78 0.54
CA ASN A 15 11.30 5.92 0.23
C ASN A 15 11.82 6.55 1.53
N VAL A 16 13.11 6.86 1.61
CA VAL A 16 13.68 7.55 2.76
C VAL A 16 14.05 8.98 2.39
N LEU A 17 13.42 9.93 3.06
CA LEU A 17 13.62 11.36 2.92
C LEU A 17 14.57 11.87 4.02
N LYS A 18 15.77 12.29 3.64
CA LYS A 18 16.66 13.07 4.53
C LYS A 18 16.32 14.55 4.40
N PHE A 19 15.68 15.08 5.44
CA PHE A 19 15.18 16.45 5.49
C PHE A 19 15.62 17.13 6.80
N LYS A 20 16.42 18.20 6.65
CA LYS A 20 17.12 18.86 7.77
C LYS A 20 17.96 17.82 8.54
N SER A 21 17.78 17.75 9.86
CA SER A 21 18.42 16.79 10.76
C SER A 21 17.60 15.52 10.99
N THR A 22 16.53 15.31 10.21
CA THR A 22 15.61 14.16 10.38
C THR A 22 15.66 13.25 9.15
N THR A 23 15.68 11.95 9.40
CA THR A 23 15.59 10.89 8.40
C THR A 23 14.22 10.22 8.52
N ILE A 24 13.34 10.51 7.56
CA ILE A 24 11.94 10.07 7.56
C ILE A 24 11.77 9.01 6.48
N MET A 25 11.29 7.84 6.85
CA MET A 25 10.89 6.80 5.92
C MET A 25 9.39 6.92 5.59
N LEU A 26 9.08 6.94 4.30
CA LEU A 26 7.73 7.03 3.75
C LEU A 26 7.35 5.65 3.23
N ASP A 27 6.40 5.03 3.91
CA ASP A 27 5.93 3.67 3.70
C ASP A 27 7.00 2.57 3.82
N CYS A 28 6.54 1.36 4.11
CA CYS A 28 7.32 0.13 4.10
C CYS A 28 6.52 -1.00 3.44
N GLY A 29 6.25 -0.83 2.13
CA GLY A 29 5.59 -1.85 1.33
C GLY A 29 6.41 -3.14 1.20
N LEU A 30 5.72 -4.29 1.20
CA LEU A 30 6.31 -5.61 0.93
C LEU A 30 5.91 -6.06 -0.47
N ASP A 31 6.88 -6.31 -1.34
CA ASP A 31 6.57 -6.88 -2.66
C ASP A 31 6.29 -8.38 -2.55
N THR A 32 5.00 -8.70 -2.62
CA THR A 32 4.45 -10.05 -2.53
C THR A 32 4.35 -10.75 -3.89
N THR A 33 4.66 -10.08 -5.01
CA THR A 33 4.58 -10.70 -6.35
C THR A 33 5.56 -11.85 -6.52
N SER A 34 6.67 -11.81 -5.77
CA SER A 34 7.67 -12.88 -5.63
C SER A 34 7.08 -14.27 -5.31
N VAL A 35 5.94 -14.34 -4.63
CA VAL A 35 5.29 -15.62 -4.29
C VAL A 35 4.79 -16.37 -5.54
N LEU A 36 4.55 -15.67 -6.66
CA LEU A 36 4.07 -16.28 -7.90
C LEU A 36 5.05 -17.30 -8.49
N HIS A 37 6.34 -17.22 -8.13
CA HIS A 37 7.39 -18.17 -8.55
C HIS A 37 7.35 -19.50 -7.78
N PHE A 38 6.57 -19.60 -6.71
CA PHE A 38 6.47 -20.80 -5.90
C PHE A 38 5.26 -21.65 -6.29
N LEU A 39 5.31 -22.95 -5.98
CA LEU A 39 4.13 -23.80 -6.07
C LEU A 39 3.11 -23.44 -4.98
N PRO A 40 1.79 -23.65 -5.24
CA PRO A 40 0.78 -23.50 -4.21
C PRO A 40 1.04 -24.39 -2.98
N LEU A 41 0.59 -23.91 -1.82
CA LEU A 41 0.60 -24.60 -0.55
C LEU A 41 -0.80 -25.17 -0.26
N PRO A 42 -1.11 -26.40 -0.71
CA PRO A 42 -2.41 -26.99 -0.45
C PRO A 42 -2.48 -27.47 1.01
N LEU A 43 -3.61 -27.20 1.68
CA LEU A 43 -3.87 -27.68 3.05
C LEU A 43 -3.92 -29.21 3.15
N VAL A 44 -4.33 -29.87 2.07
CA VAL A 44 -4.41 -31.32 1.94
C VAL A 44 -3.50 -31.78 0.81
N HIS A 45 -3.01 -33.01 0.89
CA HIS A 45 -2.15 -33.55 -0.16
C HIS A 45 -2.83 -33.45 -1.54
N SER A 46 -2.21 -32.74 -2.48
CA SER A 46 -2.63 -32.72 -3.89
C SER A 46 -1.80 -33.72 -4.70
N PRO A 47 -2.42 -34.82 -5.19
CA PRO A 47 -1.74 -35.77 -6.07
C PRO A 47 -1.27 -35.16 -7.39
N ARG A 48 -1.89 -34.05 -7.80
CA ARG A 48 -1.55 -33.33 -9.03
C ARG A 48 -0.23 -32.59 -8.86
N LEU A 49 -0.13 -31.78 -7.81
CA LEU A 49 1.07 -31.00 -7.52
C LEU A 49 2.27 -31.89 -7.16
N SER A 50 2.05 -32.98 -6.41
CA SER A 50 3.13 -33.90 -6.01
C SER A 50 3.72 -34.68 -7.18
N LYS A 51 2.94 -34.96 -8.23
CA LYS A 51 3.37 -35.68 -9.43
C LYS A 51 3.96 -34.78 -10.52
N LEU A 52 4.09 -33.47 -10.28
CA LEU A 52 4.73 -32.58 -11.25
C LEU A 52 6.18 -33.03 -11.50
N PRO A 53 6.63 -33.03 -12.78
CA PRO A 53 8.00 -33.37 -13.13
C PRO A 53 8.98 -32.39 -12.49
N GLY A 54 10.15 -32.89 -12.07
CA GLY A 54 11.24 -32.05 -11.61
C GLY A 54 11.96 -31.37 -12.78
N TRP A 55 12.57 -30.21 -12.52
CA TRP A 55 13.34 -29.50 -13.55
C TRP A 55 14.77 -30.03 -13.66
N ILE A 56 15.22 -30.23 -14.91
CA ILE A 56 16.60 -30.59 -15.27
C ILE A 56 17.05 -29.65 -16.38
N SER A 57 18.30 -29.20 -16.34
CA SER A 57 18.89 -28.42 -17.43
C SER A 57 18.86 -29.20 -18.75
N LYS A 58 18.72 -28.49 -19.89
CA LYS A 58 18.66 -29.08 -21.23
C LYS A 58 19.88 -29.96 -21.55
N ASP A 59 21.04 -29.60 -21.00
CA ASP A 59 22.30 -30.32 -21.21
C ASP A 59 22.52 -31.42 -20.15
N GLY A 60 21.57 -31.62 -19.22
CA GLY A 60 21.65 -32.60 -18.13
C GLY A 60 22.66 -32.28 -17.02
N ALA A 61 23.47 -31.23 -17.17
CA ALA A 61 24.56 -30.90 -16.25
C ALA A 61 24.11 -30.43 -14.86
N VAL A 62 22.92 -29.83 -14.76
CA VAL A 62 22.34 -29.33 -13.50
C VAL A 62 20.96 -29.96 -13.32
N SER A 63 20.76 -30.71 -12.24
CA SER A 63 19.46 -31.26 -11.85
C SER A 63 19.01 -30.62 -10.54
N LEU A 64 17.81 -30.03 -10.56
CA LEU A 64 17.16 -29.43 -9.39
C LEU A 64 15.77 -30.03 -9.18
N GLU A 65 15.59 -31.31 -9.52
CA GLU A 65 14.29 -32.01 -9.44
C GLU A 65 13.64 -31.96 -8.05
N LYS A 66 14.45 -31.79 -7.02
CA LYS A 66 14.00 -31.64 -5.64
C LYS A 66 13.47 -30.22 -5.37
N GLU A 67 14.11 -29.19 -5.90
CA GLU A 67 13.77 -27.79 -5.59
C GLU A 67 12.78 -27.18 -6.59
N LEU A 68 12.76 -27.67 -7.82
CA LEU A 68 12.07 -27.05 -8.93
C LEU A 68 11.16 -28.05 -9.62
N LYS A 69 9.94 -27.60 -9.91
CA LYS A 69 8.89 -28.36 -10.58
C LYS A 69 8.44 -27.67 -11.85
N GLU A 70 8.19 -28.45 -12.89
CA GLU A 70 7.67 -27.97 -14.16
C GLU A 70 6.16 -28.17 -14.25
N CYS A 71 5.44 -27.15 -14.71
CA CYS A 71 4.01 -27.22 -15.01
C CYS A 71 3.71 -26.34 -16.23
N ALA A 72 3.13 -26.94 -17.28
CA ALA A 72 2.73 -26.27 -18.52
C ALA A 72 3.81 -25.37 -19.14
N GLY A 73 5.07 -25.83 -19.15
CA GLY A 73 6.21 -25.10 -19.73
C GLY A 73 6.79 -23.99 -18.84
N ARG A 74 6.33 -23.87 -17.60
CA ARG A 74 6.87 -22.95 -16.59
C ARG A 74 7.50 -23.71 -15.44
N VAL A 75 8.48 -23.09 -14.79
CA VAL A 75 9.20 -23.63 -13.63
C VAL A 75 8.76 -22.92 -12.37
N PHE A 76 8.51 -23.70 -11.32
CA PHE A 76 8.11 -23.22 -10.00
C PHE A 76 9.02 -23.78 -8.93
N VAL A 77 9.23 -23.00 -7.88
CA VAL A 77 10.00 -23.40 -6.71
C VAL A 77 9.10 -24.20 -5.77
N ASP A 78 9.50 -25.43 -5.45
CA ASP A 78 8.81 -26.32 -4.51
C ASP A 78 9.34 -26.11 -3.08
N SER A 79 9.05 -24.94 -2.52
CA SER A 79 9.44 -24.52 -1.18
C SER A 79 8.36 -23.62 -0.59
N LEU A 80 8.51 -23.21 0.68
CA LEU A 80 7.71 -22.11 1.23
C LEU A 80 7.94 -20.84 0.42
N PRO A 81 6.87 -20.06 0.11
CA PRO A 81 6.98 -18.77 -0.53
C PRO A 81 7.87 -17.80 0.25
N GLU A 82 8.59 -16.99 -0.51
CA GLU A 82 9.41 -15.91 0.03
C GLU A 82 8.95 -14.58 -0.58
N PHE A 83 9.20 -13.51 0.17
CA PHE A 83 8.77 -12.16 -0.11
C PHE A 83 9.98 -11.28 -0.39
N CYS A 84 9.79 -10.21 -1.16
CA CYS A 84 10.85 -9.27 -1.50
C CYS A 84 10.74 -8.02 -0.58
N PRO A 85 11.51 -7.96 0.52
CA PRO A 85 11.53 -6.78 1.39
C PRO A 85 12.25 -5.60 0.70
N PRO A 86 12.10 -4.38 1.26
CA PRO A 86 12.85 -3.22 0.80
C PRO A 86 14.37 -3.41 0.83
N GLU A 87 15.05 -2.68 -0.06
CA GLU A 87 16.51 -2.67 -0.13
C GLU A 87 17.16 -2.21 1.18
N ARG A 88 18.25 -2.87 1.58
CA ARG A 88 18.96 -2.61 2.85
C ARG A 88 20.39 -2.11 2.64
N GLU A 89 21.00 -2.34 1.48
CA GLU A 89 22.40 -1.98 1.25
C GLU A 89 22.60 -0.49 0.93
N LEU A 90 21.54 0.20 0.47
CA LEU A 90 21.62 1.61 0.06
C LEU A 90 21.79 2.56 1.26
N LEU A 91 21.20 2.24 2.40
CA LEU A 91 21.16 3.08 3.60
C LEU A 91 21.09 2.20 4.85
N ASP A 92 21.89 2.53 5.85
CA ASP A 92 21.74 1.95 7.18
C ASP A 92 20.40 2.38 7.81
N LEU A 93 19.48 1.42 7.93
CA LEU A 93 18.12 1.64 8.41
C LEU A 93 18.06 1.94 9.92
N SER A 94 19.13 1.71 10.67
CA SER A 94 19.24 2.16 12.07
C SER A 94 19.28 3.70 12.18
N THR A 95 19.63 4.39 11.09
CA THR A 95 19.66 5.87 11.03
C THR A 95 18.31 6.52 10.76
N ILE A 96 17.25 5.72 10.62
CA ILE A 96 15.89 6.22 10.37
C ILE A 96 15.26 6.59 11.71
N ASP A 97 14.85 7.84 11.84
CA ASP A 97 14.25 8.36 13.06
C ASP A 97 12.75 8.05 13.14
N VAL A 98 12.07 8.10 11.99
CA VAL A 98 10.61 8.00 11.91
C VAL A 98 10.17 7.26 10.65
N ILE A 99 9.14 6.42 10.77
CA ILE A 99 8.43 5.80 9.65
C ILE A 99 7.01 6.36 9.60
N LEU A 100 6.57 6.86 8.45
CA LEU A 100 5.19 7.30 8.20
C LEU A 100 4.49 6.28 7.31
N ILE A 101 3.36 5.73 7.77
CA ILE A 101 2.58 4.73 7.04
C ILE A 101 1.33 5.38 6.44
N SER A 102 1.19 5.30 5.14
CA SER A 102 0.05 5.84 4.40
C SER A 102 -1.16 4.91 4.38
N ASN A 103 -0.99 3.59 4.27
CA ASN A 103 -2.11 2.64 4.25
C ASN A 103 -1.67 1.25 4.72
N TYR A 104 -2.65 0.37 4.96
CA TYR A 104 -2.42 -0.95 5.56
C TYR A 104 -1.61 -1.92 4.68
N HIS A 105 -1.58 -1.75 3.35
CA HIS A 105 -0.68 -2.53 2.49
C HIS A 105 0.77 -2.05 2.58
N CYS A 106 0.96 -0.76 2.84
CA CYS A 106 2.27 -0.11 2.93
C CYS A 106 2.97 -0.31 4.27
N MET A 107 2.45 -1.17 5.16
CA MET A 107 3.13 -1.58 6.40
C MET A 107 3.54 -3.05 6.41
N MET A 108 3.30 -3.79 5.33
CA MET A 108 3.53 -5.23 5.29
C MET A 108 5.02 -5.61 5.45
N ALA A 109 5.96 -4.69 5.20
CA ALA A 109 7.39 -4.93 5.44
C ALA A 109 7.87 -4.41 6.81
N LEU A 110 6.98 -3.87 7.65
CA LEU A 110 7.36 -3.27 8.93
C LEU A 110 8.12 -4.24 9.84
N PRO A 111 7.69 -5.50 10.05
CA PRO A 111 8.45 -6.44 10.87
C PRO A 111 9.86 -6.71 10.34
N TYR A 112 10.03 -6.74 9.01
CA TYR A 112 11.35 -6.93 8.40
C TYR A 112 12.33 -5.81 8.72
N ILE A 113 11.82 -4.60 8.95
CA ILE A 113 12.60 -3.41 9.25
C ILE A 113 12.84 -3.33 10.75
N THR A 114 11.77 -3.33 11.55
CA THR A 114 11.87 -3.10 12.99
C THR A 114 12.67 -4.18 13.72
N GLU A 115 12.58 -5.44 13.29
CA GLU A 115 13.20 -6.57 14.02
C GLU A 115 14.58 -6.97 13.48
N HIS A 116 14.93 -6.60 12.23
CA HIS A 116 16.16 -7.09 11.59
C HIS A 116 17.14 -6.02 11.11
N THR A 117 16.88 -4.73 11.36
CA THR A 117 17.71 -3.64 10.81
C THR A 117 18.22 -2.66 11.87
N GLY A 118 18.00 -2.94 13.16
CA GLY A 118 18.44 -2.08 14.26
C GLY A 118 17.65 -0.76 14.37
N PHE A 119 16.48 -0.68 13.74
CA PHE A 119 15.61 0.49 13.82
C PHE A 119 15.11 0.73 15.25
N THR A 120 15.35 1.92 15.79
CA THR A 120 14.92 2.34 17.13
C THR A 120 14.00 3.57 17.11
N GLY A 121 13.60 4.01 15.92
CA GLY A 121 12.74 5.18 15.74
C GLY A 121 11.27 4.91 16.07
N THR A 122 10.44 5.89 15.75
CA THR A 122 8.99 5.82 15.97
C THR A 122 8.24 5.57 14.66
N VAL A 123 7.16 4.79 14.70
CA VAL A 123 6.30 4.56 13.53
C VAL A 123 4.99 5.32 13.75
N TYR A 124 4.51 6.06 12.75
CA TYR A 124 3.22 6.75 12.79
C TYR A 124 2.26 6.19 11.75
N ALA A 125 1.03 5.91 12.19
CA ALA A 125 -0.06 5.45 11.35
C ALA A 125 -1.41 5.90 11.90
N THR A 126 -2.45 5.87 11.08
CA THR A 126 -3.84 6.04 11.53
C THR A 126 -4.37 4.75 12.18
N GLU A 127 -5.36 4.87 13.04
CA GLU A 127 -5.94 3.72 13.75
C GLU A 127 -6.47 2.63 12.80
N PRO A 128 -7.29 2.92 11.77
CA PRO A 128 -7.78 1.85 10.90
C PRO A 128 -6.65 1.23 10.08
N THR A 129 -5.63 2.00 9.70
CA THR A 129 -4.45 1.48 9.02
C THR A 129 -3.71 0.47 9.89
N LEU A 130 -3.51 0.77 11.18
CA LEU A 130 -2.87 -0.14 12.12
C LEU A 130 -3.67 -1.44 12.29
N GLN A 131 -4.97 -1.33 12.55
CA GLN A 131 -5.80 -2.51 12.84
C GLN A 131 -6.02 -3.40 11.62
N ILE A 132 -6.29 -2.83 10.44
CA ILE A 132 -6.43 -3.62 9.22
C ILE A 132 -5.08 -4.21 8.82
N GLY A 133 -3.99 -3.45 8.92
CA GLY A 133 -2.64 -3.96 8.66
C GLY A 133 -2.26 -5.10 9.58
N ARG A 134 -2.64 -5.04 10.87
CA ARG A 134 -2.53 -6.17 11.80
C ARG A 134 -3.25 -7.39 11.26
N LEU A 135 -4.53 -7.28 10.89
CA LEU A 135 -5.29 -8.43 10.35
C LEU A 135 -4.63 -9.05 9.11
N LEU A 136 -4.10 -8.23 8.19
CA LEU A 136 -3.41 -8.73 7.00
C LEU A 136 -2.11 -9.47 7.35
N MET A 137 -1.34 -8.98 8.30
CA MET A 137 -0.12 -9.65 8.77
C MET A 137 -0.44 -10.94 9.52
N GLU A 138 -1.44 -10.93 10.39
CA GLU A 138 -1.91 -12.11 11.13
C GLU A 138 -2.43 -13.19 10.18
N GLU A 139 -3.22 -12.81 9.17
CA GLU A 139 -3.70 -13.71 8.12
C GLU A 139 -2.54 -14.31 7.33
N LEU A 140 -1.56 -13.49 6.93
CA LEU A 140 -0.39 -13.95 6.18
C LEU A 140 0.41 -14.99 6.98
N VAL A 141 0.73 -14.70 8.25
CA VAL A 141 1.43 -15.62 9.15
C VAL A 141 0.62 -16.91 9.31
N ASN A 142 -0.68 -16.80 9.55
CA ASN A 142 -1.57 -17.94 9.71
C ASN A 142 -1.59 -18.84 8.46
N PHE A 143 -1.63 -18.26 7.25
CA PHE A 143 -1.55 -19.03 6.01
C PHE A 143 -0.21 -19.73 5.82
N MET A 144 0.90 -19.10 6.23
CA MET A 144 2.24 -19.67 6.09
C MET A 144 2.52 -20.79 7.10
N GLU A 145 2.11 -20.61 8.36
CA GLU A 145 2.38 -21.56 9.43
C GLU A 145 1.51 -22.82 9.34
N ARG A 146 0.31 -22.73 8.76
CA ARG A 146 -0.61 -23.88 8.61
C ARG A 146 -0.09 -24.97 7.68
N VAL A 147 0.81 -24.66 6.74
CA VAL A 147 1.36 -25.63 5.77
C VAL A 147 2.89 -25.66 5.86
N PRO A 148 3.47 -26.34 6.88
CA PRO A 148 4.91 -26.44 6.99
C PRO A 148 5.46 -27.34 5.88
N LYS A 149 6.34 -26.79 5.01
CA LYS A 149 7.19 -27.60 4.13
C LYS A 149 8.54 -27.84 4.79
N ALA A 150 8.91 -29.11 4.96
CA ALA A 150 10.22 -29.51 5.47
C ALA A 150 11.36 -29.19 4.48
N GLN A 151 11.02 -29.06 3.19
CA GLN A 151 11.99 -28.85 2.13
C GLN A 151 12.26 -27.35 1.94
N SER A 152 13.55 -26.99 2.01
CA SER A 152 14.04 -25.65 1.69
C SER A 152 14.73 -25.68 0.33
N ALA A 153 14.34 -24.79 -0.57
CA ALA A 153 14.99 -24.62 -1.87
C ALA A 153 15.94 -23.42 -1.83
N THR A 154 17.25 -23.66 -1.95
CA THR A 154 18.27 -22.60 -1.88
C THR A 154 19.20 -22.59 -3.09
N CYS A 155 19.39 -23.73 -3.77
CA CYS A 155 20.33 -23.84 -4.88
C CYS A 155 19.88 -22.99 -6.08
N TRP A 156 18.57 -22.94 -6.36
CA TRP A 156 18.00 -22.15 -7.45
C TRP A 156 18.31 -20.65 -7.38
N LYS A 157 18.61 -20.11 -6.18
CA LYS A 157 18.96 -18.70 -5.97
C LYS A 157 20.38 -18.34 -6.43
N ASN A 158 21.22 -19.32 -6.71
CA ASN A 158 22.57 -19.05 -7.23
C ASN A 158 22.46 -18.32 -8.58
N LYS A 159 23.18 -17.20 -8.74
CA LYS A 159 23.13 -16.36 -9.95
C LYS A 159 23.46 -17.12 -11.23
N GLU A 160 24.37 -18.09 -11.20
CA GLU A 160 24.72 -18.91 -12.36
C GLU A 160 23.58 -19.85 -12.73
N ILE A 161 22.96 -20.47 -11.72
CA ILE A 161 21.82 -21.37 -11.90
C ILE A 161 20.60 -20.59 -12.39
N GLN A 162 20.26 -19.47 -11.76
CA GLN A 162 19.11 -18.64 -12.12
C GLN A 162 19.14 -18.22 -13.60
N ARG A 163 20.34 -17.94 -14.15
CA ARG A 163 20.51 -17.57 -15.57
C ARG A 163 20.16 -18.69 -16.54
N LEU A 164 20.26 -19.95 -16.11
CA LEU A 164 19.94 -21.14 -16.89
C LEU A 164 18.44 -21.48 -16.85
N LEU A 165 17.72 -20.99 -15.84
CA LEU A 165 16.29 -21.23 -15.68
C LEU A 165 15.49 -20.54 -16.80
N PRO A 166 14.29 -21.03 -17.15
CA PRO A 166 13.38 -20.32 -18.03
C PRO A 166 12.77 -19.09 -17.33
N GLY A 167 12.29 -18.12 -18.12
CA GLY A 167 11.41 -17.07 -17.60
C GLY A 167 10.10 -17.71 -17.07
N PRO A 168 9.48 -17.18 -16.01
CA PRO A 168 9.75 -15.90 -15.33
C PRO A 168 10.86 -15.92 -14.26
N VAL A 169 11.32 -17.09 -13.81
CA VAL A 169 12.29 -17.19 -12.69
C VAL A 169 13.65 -16.57 -13.06
N LYS A 170 14.05 -16.69 -14.33
CA LYS A 170 15.25 -16.02 -14.87
C LYS A 170 15.23 -14.50 -14.74
N GLU A 171 14.05 -13.91 -14.87
CA GLU A 171 13.84 -12.46 -14.91
C GLU A 171 13.58 -11.88 -13.51
N ALA A 172 13.42 -12.75 -12.50
CA ALA A 172 13.20 -12.35 -11.12
C ALA A 172 14.38 -11.51 -10.59
N VAL A 173 14.05 -10.36 -10.01
CA VAL A 173 15.03 -9.38 -9.54
C VAL A 173 15.45 -9.70 -8.11
N GLU A 174 16.78 -9.71 -7.87
CA GLU A 174 17.40 -9.74 -6.54
C GLU A 174 16.90 -10.86 -5.61
N VAL A 175 16.72 -12.07 -6.14
CA VAL A 175 16.19 -13.25 -5.44
C VAL A 175 16.91 -13.57 -4.11
N TRP A 176 18.19 -13.23 -3.98
CA TRP A 176 18.96 -13.42 -2.73
C TRP A 176 18.49 -12.52 -1.58
N THR A 177 17.80 -11.42 -1.88
CA THR A 177 17.21 -10.52 -0.87
C THR A 177 15.87 -11.03 -0.35
N TRP A 178 15.26 -12.02 -1.02
CA TRP A 178 13.97 -12.55 -0.62
C TRP A 178 14.07 -13.25 0.74
N ARG A 179 13.02 -13.09 1.54
CA ARG A 179 12.94 -13.60 2.92
C ARG A 179 11.66 -14.39 3.11
N ARG A 180 11.72 -15.37 4.01
CA ARG A 180 10.51 -16.07 4.48
C ARG A 180 9.64 -15.10 5.28
N CYS A 181 8.36 -15.45 5.39
CA CYS A 181 7.41 -14.76 6.25
C CYS A 181 7.98 -14.58 7.67
N TYR A 182 7.74 -13.41 8.25
CA TYR A 182 7.95 -13.16 9.68
C TYR A 182 7.00 -14.01 10.53
N SER A 183 7.30 -14.09 11.82
CA SER A 183 6.51 -14.78 12.84
C SER A 183 5.48 -13.85 13.49
N MET A 184 4.49 -14.44 14.18
CA MET A 184 3.51 -13.66 14.96
C MET A 184 4.15 -12.82 16.08
N GLN A 185 5.28 -13.28 16.64
CA GLN A 185 6.02 -12.53 17.65
C GLN A 185 6.62 -11.25 17.05
N GLU A 186 7.19 -11.33 15.86
CA GLU A 186 7.75 -10.18 15.15
C GLU A 186 6.66 -9.19 14.74
N VAL A 187 5.49 -9.68 14.30
CA VAL A 187 4.31 -8.83 14.05
C VAL A 187 3.94 -8.03 15.30
N ASN A 188 3.76 -8.71 16.44
CA ASN A 188 3.36 -8.06 17.68
C ASN A 188 4.42 -7.05 18.18
N SER A 189 5.71 -7.39 18.10
CA SER A 189 6.84 -6.51 18.44
C SER A 189 6.92 -5.28 17.52
N ALA A 190 6.66 -5.44 16.23
CA ALA A 190 6.69 -4.35 15.27
C ALA A 190 5.52 -3.39 15.50
N LEU A 191 4.32 -3.93 15.69
CA LEU A 191 3.10 -3.14 15.87
C LEU A 191 3.08 -2.38 17.20
N SER A 192 3.75 -2.86 18.25
CA SER A 192 3.85 -2.12 19.52
C SER A 192 4.66 -0.83 19.43
N LYS A 193 5.43 -0.64 18.34
CA LYS A 193 6.21 0.58 18.07
C LYS A 193 5.40 1.66 17.33
N VAL A 194 4.15 1.35 16.95
CA VAL A 194 3.29 2.26 16.20
C VAL A 194 2.58 3.22 17.14
N GLN A 195 2.75 4.52 16.88
CA GLN A 195 2.02 5.60 17.48
C GLN A 195 0.88 6.04 16.56
N LEU A 196 -0.29 6.19 17.17
CA LEU A 196 -1.52 6.50 16.46
C LEU A 196 -1.65 8.00 16.23
N VAL A 197 -2.07 8.35 15.02
CA VAL A 197 -2.26 9.74 14.60
C VAL A 197 -3.61 9.89 13.90
N GLY A 198 -4.42 10.85 14.36
CA GLY A 198 -5.67 11.22 13.72
C GLY A 198 -5.46 12.11 12.50
N TYR A 199 -6.43 12.18 11.59
CA TYR A 199 -6.37 13.15 10.50
C TYR A 199 -6.23 14.58 11.01
N SER A 200 -5.41 15.37 10.30
CA SER A 200 -5.10 16.76 10.62
C SER A 200 -4.38 16.98 11.97
N GLN A 201 -4.03 15.91 12.69
CA GLN A 201 -3.21 16.01 13.88
C GLN A 201 -1.77 16.36 13.50
N LYS A 202 -1.27 17.45 14.08
CA LYS A 202 0.10 17.92 13.86
C LYS A 202 1.04 17.24 14.86
N VAL A 203 2.02 16.51 14.35
CA VAL A 203 3.06 15.86 15.17
C VAL A 203 4.39 16.56 14.90
N GLU A 204 5.02 17.09 15.95
CA GLU A 204 6.33 17.70 15.85
C GLU A 204 7.44 16.66 16.04
N LEU A 205 8.25 16.47 15.01
CA LEU A 205 9.41 15.60 14.99
C LEU A 205 10.64 16.40 15.42
N PHE A 206 11.10 16.16 16.64
CA PHE A 206 12.34 16.71 17.21
C PHE A 206 12.47 18.25 17.11
N GLY A 207 11.34 18.98 17.09
CA GLY A 207 11.30 20.44 16.96
C GLY A 207 11.76 21.00 15.60
N ALA A 208 12.07 20.14 14.62
CA ALA A 208 12.63 20.55 13.33
C ALA A 208 11.61 20.46 12.19
N VAL A 209 10.76 19.42 12.21
CA VAL A 209 9.81 19.09 11.15
C VAL A 209 8.47 18.75 11.78
N GLN A 210 7.37 19.21 11.20
CA GLN A 210 6.02 18.82 11.56
C GLN A 210 5.44 17.90 10.49
N VAL A 211 4.78 16.82 10.92
CA VAL A 211 4.07 15.89 10.04
C VAL A 211 2.58 15.88 10.34
N THR A 212 1.76 15.81 9.29
CA THR A 212 0.29 15.82 9.39
C THR A 212 -0.31 14.82 8.39
N PRO A 213 -1.04 13.79 8.84
CA PRO A 213 -1.75 12.90 7.94
C PRO A 213 -3.10 13.50 7.52
N LEU A 214 -3.46 13.31 6.26
CA LEU A 214 -4.72 13.76 5.66
C LEU A 214 -5.39 12.61 4.94
N SER A 215 -6.72 12.60 4.84
CA SER A 215 -7.41 11.53 4.11
C SER A 215 -6.95 11.46 2.65
N SER A 216 -6.66 10.24 2.18
CA SER A 216 -6.30 9.98 0.77
C SER A 216 -7.50 9.58 -0.10
N GLY A 217 -8.64 9.25 0.52
CA GLY A 217 -9.85 8.79 -0.18
C GLY A 217 -9.81 7.36 -0.74
N TYR A 218 -8.68 6.64 -0.62
CA TYR A 218 -8.51 5.33 -1.27
C TYR A 218 -9.04 4.14 -0.45
N SER A 219 -8.65 4.05 0.81
CA SER A 219 -8.99 2.94 1.71
C SER A 219 -9.28 3.44 3.12
N LEU A 220 -9.95 2.63 3.94
CA LEU A 220 -10.26 2.99 5.32
C LEU A 220 -8.97 3.32 6.12
N GLY A 221 -8.88 4.55 6.64
CA GLY A 221 -7.71 5.07 7.35
C GLY A 221 -6.54 5.52 6.47
N SER A 222 -6.61 5.36 5.16
CA SER A 222 -5.50 5.71 4.26
C SER A 222 -5.20 7.22 4.23
N SER A 223 -3.92 7.58 4.25
CA SER A 223 -3.47 8.95 4.41
C SER A 223 -2.39 9.41 3.44
N ASN A 224 -2.47 10.69 3.10
CA ASN A 224 -1.40 11.47 2.48
C ASN A 224 -0.71 12.30 3.57
N TRP A 225 0.62 12.31 3.58
CA TRP A 225 1.39 12.96 4.63
C TRP A 225 1.92 14.33 4.17
N ILE A 226 1.63 15.37 4.95
CA ILE A 226 2.27 16.68 4.80
C ILE A 226 3.44 16.74 5.76
N ILE A 227 4.63 16.98 5.23
CA ILE A 227 5.90 17.06 5.97
C ILE A 227 6.42 18.47 5.77
N GLN A 228 6.36 19.29 6.81
CA GLN A 228 6.65 20.72 6.70
C GLN A 228 7.63 21.18 7.77
N SER A 229 8.56 22.05 7.38
CA SER A 229 9.31 22.88 8.30
C SER A 229 8.68 24.28 8.36
N HIS A 230 9.40 25.25 8.91
CA HIS A 230 9.00 26.66 8.91
C HIS A 230 8.92 27.28 7.50
N TYR A 231 9.70 26.78 6.53
CA TYR A 231 9.84 27.41 5.21
C TYR A 231 9.64 26.44 4.04
N GLU A 232 9.63 25.14 4.31
CA GLU A 232 9.55 24.12 3.26
C GLU A 232 8.41 23.16 3.51
N LYS A 233 7.75 22.74 2.44
CA LYS A 233 6.63 21.82 2.47
C LYS A 233 6.80 20.70 1.45
N VAL A 234 6.85 19.47 1.95
CA VAL A 234 6.82 18.24 1.15
C VAL A 234 5.47 17.57 1.35
N SER A 235 4.77 17.30 0.24
CA SER A 235 3.54 16.52 0.27
C SER A 235 3.82 15.12 -0.27
N TYR A 236 3.54 14.10 0.54
CA TYR A 236 3.61 12.70 0.14
C TYR A 236 2.21 12.19 -0.18
N VAL A 237 1.97 11.95 -1.48
CA VAL A 237 0.72 11.39 -1.99
C VAL A 237 0.96 9.91 -2.29
N SER A 238 0.44 9.06 -1.41
CA SER A 238 0.41 7.60 -1.58
C SER A 238 -0.89 7.21 -2.27
N GLY A 239 -1.19 5.89 -2.35
CA GLY A 239 -2.41 5.37 -2.98
C GLY A 239 -3.65 6.17 -2.56
N SER A 240 -4.16 6.98 -3.50
CA SER A 240 -5.22 7.97 -3.29
C SER A 240 -6.33 7.76 -4.30
N SER A 241 -7.55 8.20 -3.98
CA SER A 241 -8.69 8.16 -4.89
C SER A 241 -9.51 9.45 -4.84
N LEU A 242 -10.07 9.82 -6.00
CA LEU A 242 -11.10 10.86 -6.12
C LEU A 242 -12.51 10.29 -6.27
N LEU A 243 -12.64 8.96 -6.35
CA LEU A 243 -13.93 8.30 -6.39
C LEU A 243 -14.55 8.32 -4.99
N THR A 244 -15.85 8.54 -4.93
CA THR A 244 -16.60 8.54 -3.67
C THR A 244 -17.14 7.13 -3.40
N THR A 245 -16.30 6.27 -2.83
CA THR A 245 -16.72 4.94 -2.32
C THR A 245 -17.04 5.03 -0.82
N HIS A 246 -16.52 4.12 0.00
CA HIS A 246 -16.74 4.10 1.44
C HIS A 246 -15.83 5.01 2.29
N PRO A 247 -14.55 5.27 1.97
CA PRO A 247 -13.67 6.09 2.82
C PRO A 247 -14.03 7.58 2.80
N GLN A 248 -13.55 8.33 3.81
CA GLN A 248 -13.60 9.78 3.79
C GLN A 248 -12.90 10.34 2.53
N PRO A 249 -13.51 11.29 1.78
CA PRO A 249 -12.91 11.84 0.57
C PRO A 249 -11.51 12.45 0.78
N MET A 250 -10.71 12.46 -0.28
CA MET A 250 -9.35 13.01 -0.27
C MET A 250 -9.33 14.52 0.05
N ASP A 251 -8.47 14.95 0.99
CA ASP A 251 -8.20 16.38 1.22
C ASP A 251 -7.13 16.89 0.24
N GLN A 252 -7.58 17.66 -0.75
CA GLN A 252 -6.72 18.26 -1.76
C GLN A 252 -6.23 19.67 -1.39
N SER A 253 -6.95 20.35 -0.50
CA SER A 253 -6.72 21.76 -0.19
C SER A 253 -5.36 21.96 0.48
N SER A 254 -5.03 21.05 1.39
CA SER A 254 -3.78 21.02 2.14
C SER A 254 -2.57 20.62 1.30
N LEU A 255 -2.72 20.14 0.06
CA LEU A 255 -1.61 19.82 -0.84
C LEU A 255 -1.06 21.04 -1.57
N LYS A 256 -1.83 22.13 -1.66
CA LYS A 256 -1.46 23.35 -2.40
C LYS A 256 -0.14 23.95 -1.89
N ASN A 257 0.58 24.60 -2.79
CA ASN A 257 1.85 25.31 -2.51
C ASN A 257 2.93 24.40 -1.91
N SER A 258 3.01 23.15 -2.37
CA SER A 258 4.08 22.24 -1.96
C SER A 258 5.35 22.52 -2.76
N ASP A 259 6.50 22.59 -2.10
CA ASP A 259 7.80 22.71 -2.78
C ASP A 259 8.14 21.42 -3.53
N VAL A 260 7.84 20.28 -2.91
CA VAL A 260 8.01 18.96 -3.51
C VAL A 260 6.75 18.13 -3.25
N LEU A 261 6.21 17.53 -4.30
CA LEU A 261 5.15 16.53 -4.21
C LEU A 261 5.72 15.19 -4.65
N ILE A 262 5.79 14.23 -3.72
CA ILE A 262 6.20 12.86 -3.99
C ILE A 262 4.92 12.05 -4.26
N LEU A 263 4.80 11.50 -5.47
CA LEU A 263 3.62 10.80 -5.95
C LEU A 263 3.91 9.30 -6.15
N THR A 264 3.08 8.46 -5.54
CA THR A 264 3.14 6.98 -5.63
C THR A 264 1.73 6.39 -5.65
N GLY A 265 1.60 5.09 -5.91
CA GLY A 265 0.32 4.40 -5.74
C GLY A 265 -0.75 4.75 -6.77
N LEU A 266 -0.35 4.97 -8.03
CA LEU A 266 -1.30 5.08 -9.15
C LEU A 266 -1.84 3.72 -9.57
N THR A 267 -2.99 3.73 -10.25
CA THR A 267 -3.57 2.49 -10.77
C THR A 267 -2.67 1.80 -11.78
N GLN A 268 -2.61 0.47 -11.72
CA GLN A 268 -1.86 -0.34 -12.69
C GLN A 268 -2.69 -0.66 -13.95
N ILE A 269 -3.99 -0.38 -13.93
CA ILE A 269 -4.93 -0.76 -15.00
C ILE A 269 -5.77 0.46 -15.39
N PRO A 270 -5.13 1.50 -15.95
CA PRO A 270 -5.77 2.79 -16.21
C PRO A 270 -6.89 2.75 -17.25
N THR A 271 -6.99 1.66 -18.03
CA THR A 271 -8.05 1.46 -19.03
C THR A 271 -9.32 0.83 -18.46
N ALA A 272 -9.25 0.22 -17.28
CA ALA A 272 -10.41 -0.40 -16.64
C ALA A 272 -11.18 0.65 -15.83
N ASN A 273 -12.48 0.78 -16.11
CA ASN A 273 -13.36 1.60 -15.29
C ASN A 273 -13.90 0.74 -14.13
N PRO A 274 -13.67 1.11 -12.86
CA PRO A 274 -14.15 0.35 -11.70
C PRO A 274 -15.66 0.03 -11.74
N ASP A 275 -16.52 0.99 -12.12
CA ASP A 275 -17.97 0.78 -12.17
C ASP A 275 -18.36 -0.24 -13.24
N GLY A 276 -17.70 -0.17 -14.40
CA GLY A 276 -17.89 -1.13 -15.49
C GLY A 276 -17.44 -2.54 -15.09
N MET A 277 -16.28 -2.65 -14.44
CA MET A 277 -15.73 -3.92 -13.96
C MET A 277 -16.60 -4.54 -12.85
N LEU A 278 -17.20 -3.72 -11.97
CA LEU A 278 -18.20 -4.18 -11.00
C LEU A 278 -19.45 -4.74 -11.69
N GLY A 279 -19.93 -4.07 -12.75
CA GLY A 279 -21.04 -4.58 -13.56
C GLY A 279 -20.73 -5.93 -14.23
N GLU A 280 -19.53 -6.06 -14.81
CA GLU A 280 -19.06 -7.32 -15.39
C GLU A 280 -18.92 -8.42 -14.33
N PHE A 281 -18.40 -8.09 -13.15
CA PHE A 281 -18.31 -9.02 -12.01
C PHE A 281 -19.69 -9.57 -11.64
N CYS A 282 -20.67 -8.69 -11.41
CA CYS A 282 -22.04 -9.08 -11.05
C CYS A 282 -22.71 -9.92 -12.15
N SER A 283 -22.53 -9.55 -13.42
CA SER A 283 -23.06 -10.29 -14.56
C SER A 283 -22.49 -11.71 -14.65
N ASN A 284 -21.17 -11.85 -14.60
CA ASN A 284 -20.49 -13.16 -14.66
C ASN A 284 -20.84 -14.05 -13.47
N LEU A 285 -20.95 -13.46 -12.27
CA LEU A 285 -21.41 -14.15 -11.07
C LEU A 285 -22.83 -14.69 -11.27
N ALA A 286 -23.78 -13.84 -11.67
CA ALA A 286 -25.17 -14.27 -11.90
C ALA A 286 -25.29 -15.37 -12.96
N MET A 287 -24.57 -15.24 -14.09
CA MET A 287 -24.56 -16.26 -15.13
C MET A 287 -24.06 -17.61 -14.63
N THR A 288 -22.99 -17.61 -13.82
CA THR A 288 -22.41 -18.83 -13.26
C THR A 288 -23.37 -19.51 -12.28
N ILE A 289 -23.96 -18.76 -11.35
CA ILE A 289 -24.91 -19.30 -10.36
C ILE A 289 -26.16 -19.84 -11.04
N ARG A 290 -26.72 -19.13 -12.04
CA ARG A 290 -27.89 -19.61 -12.81
C ARG A 290 -27.61 -20.89 -13.59
N ALA A 291 -26.36 -21.12 -13.98
CA ALA A 291 -25.92 -22.37 -14.61
C ALA A 291 -25.69 -23.51 -13.60
N GLY A 292 -25.93 -23.29 -12.31
CA GLY A 292 -25.71 -24.28 -11.24
C GLY A 292 -24.24 -24.45 -10.84
N GLY A 293 -23.36 -23.53 -11.26
CA GLY A 293 -21.94 -23.52 -10.90
C GLY A 293 -21.64 -22.73 -9.63
N ASN A 294 -20.42 -22.88 -9.12
CA ASN A 294 -19.91 -22.10 -8.00
C ASN A 294 -19.00 -20.97 -8.48
N VAL A 295 -18.98 -19.87 -7.73
CA VAL A 295 -18.11 -18.71 -7.99
C VAL A 295 -17.06 -18.59 -6.90
N LEU A 296 -15.79 -18.58 -7.30
CA LEU A 296 -14.65 -18.32 -6.41
C LEU A 296 -14.13 -16.91 -6.66
N VAL A 297 -14.00 -16.12 -5.61
CA VAL A 297 -13.44 -14.76 -5.68
C VAL A 297 -12.20 -14.68 -4.79
N PRO A 298 -10.99 -14.79 -5.36
CA PRO A 298 -9.74 -14.58 -4.65
C PRO A 298 -9.59 -13.09 -4.31
N CYS A 299 -9.71 -12.73 -3.04
CA CYS A 299 -9.65 -11.34 -2.58
C CYS A 299 -8.89 -11.20 -1.25
N TYR A 300 -8.49 -9.98 -0.91
CA TYR A 300 -7.98 -9.67 0.43
C TYR A 300 -9.11 -9.69 1.47
N SER A 301 -8.76 -9.81 2.75
CA SER A 301 -9.72 -9.85 3.85
C SER A 301 -10.39 -8.51 4.15
N SER A 302 -9.83 -7.39 3.68
CA SER A 302 -10.33 -6.03 3.88
C SER A 302 -10.08 -5.18 2.63
N GLY A 303 -10.82 -4.08 2.47
CA GLY A 303 -10.65 -3.14 1.35
C GLY A 303 -11.76 -3.28 0.31
N VAL A 304 -11.39 -3.63 -0.93
CA VAL A 304 -12.32 -3.72 -2.09
C VAL A 304 -13.51 -4.66 -1.83
N ILE A 305 -13.33 -5.66 -0.96
CA ILE A 305 -14.40 -6.57 -0.54
C ILE A 305 -15.62 -5.84 0.03
N TYR A 306 -15.45 -4.70 0.71
CA TYR A 306 -16.57 -3.93 1.24
C TYR A 306 -17.45 -3.34 0.14
N ASP A 307 -16.81 -2.81 -0.90
CA ASP A 307 -17.49 -2.25 -2.07
C ASP A 307 -18.15 -3.37 -2.90
N LEU A 308 -17.51 -4.53 -3.02
CA LEU A 308 -18.08 -5.72 -3.66
C LEU A 308 -19.35 -6.20 -2.94
N LEU A 309 -19.32 -6.30 -1.61
CA LEU A 309 -20.47 -6.73 -0.81
C LEU A 309 -21.62 -5.71 -0.89
N GLU A 310 -21.31 -4.42 -0.95
CA GLU A 310 -22.30 -3.35 -1.12
C GLU A 310 -22.95 -3.40 -2.52
N CYS A 311 -22.17 -3.60 -3.57
CA CYS A 311 -22.68 -3.80 -4.93
C CYS A 311 -23.57 -5.05 -5.00
N LEU A 312 -23.14 -6.17 -4.41
CA LEU A 312 -23.90 -7.41 -4.39
C LEU A 312 -25.20 -7.28 -3.60
N TYR A 313 -25.20 -6.58 -2.47
CA TYR A 313 -26.43 -6.33 -1.71
C TYR A 313 -27.53 -5.70 -2.58
N GLN A 314 -27.16 -4.72 -3.41
CA GLN A 314 -28.10 -4.06 -4.33
C GLN A 314 -28.51 -4.96 -5.50
N PHE A 315 -27.61 -5.85 -5.94
CA PHE A 315 -27.80 -6.67 -7.13
C PHE A 315 -28.58 -7.97 -6.88
N ILE A 316 -28.45 -8.59 -5.69
CA ILE A 316 -28.99 -9.93 -5.36
C ILE A 316 -30.49 -10.06 -5.69
N ASP A 317 -31.30 -9.08 -5.29
CA ASP A 317 -32.75 -9.14 -5.49
C ASP A 317 -33.13 -8.97 -6.96
N SER A 318 -32.46 -8.05 -7.67
CA SER A 318 -32.67 -7.84 -9.11
C SER A 318 -32.26 -9.07 -9.96
N ALA A 319 -31.30 -9.84 -9.47
CA ALA A 319 -30.72 -10.98 -10.17
C ALA A 319 -31.42 -12.31 -9.85
N ASN A 320 -32.45 -12.32 -8.98
CA ASN A 320 -33.09 -13.52 -8.43
C ASN A 320 -32.09 -14.48 -7.77
N LEU A 321 -31.09 -13.95 -7.07
CA LEU A 321 -30.05 -14.73 -6.36
C LEU A 321 -30.37 -14.93 -4.87
N GLY A 322 -31.59 -14.62 -4.43
CA GLY A 322 -31.97 -14.59 -3.01
C GLY A 322 -31.78 -15.89 -2.23
N SER A 323 -31.72 -17.05 -2.89
CA SER A 323 -31.48 -18.36 -2.27
C SER A 323 -30.00 -18.77 -2.23
N THR A 324 -29.10 -18.02 -2.88
CA THR A 324 -27.68 -18.38 -3.03
C THR A 324 -26.90 -17.91 -1.81
N PRO A 325 -26.20 -18.81 -1.09
CA PRO A 325 -25.36 -18.41 0.03
C PRO A 325 -24.04 -17.78 -0.46
N PHE A 326 -23.63 -16.72 0.23
CA PHE A 326 -22.31 -16.10 0.12
C PHE A 326 -21.47 -16.51 1.33
N TYR A 327 -20.25 -16.97 1.09
CA TYR A 327 -19.31 -17.37 2.12
C TYR A 327 -18.09 -16.45 2.09
N PHE A 328 -17.71 -15.91 3.24
CA PHE A 328 -16.46 -15.18 3.40
C PHE A 328 -15.52 -15.94 4.35
N ILE A 329 -14.46 -16.52 3.79
CA ILE A 329 -13.58 -17.45 4.50
C ILE A 329 -12.20 -16.82 4.66
N SER A 330 -11.88 -16.44 5.90
CA SER A 330 -10.60 -15.87 6.30
C SER A 330 -10.47 -15.95 7.83
N PRO A 331 -9.28 -16.26 8.38
CA PRO A 331 -9.08 -16.32 9.83
C PRO A 331 -9.41 -15.00 10.55
N VAL A 332 -9.41 -13.89 9.80
CA VAL A 332 -9.68 -12.53 10.30
C VAL A 332 -11.00 -11.95 9.76
N ALA A 333 -11.85 -12.77 9.14
CA ALA A 333 -13.09 -12.32 8.50
C ALA A 333 -14.03 -11.56 9.45
N ASN A 334 -14.28 -12.11 10.65
CA ASN A 334 -15.17 -11.48 11.62
C ASN A 334 -14.65 -10.09 12.04
N SER A 335 -13.39 -10.01 12.47
CA SER A 335 -12.76 -8.76 12.89
C SER A 335 -12.69 -7.72 11.78
N SER A 336 -12.45 -8.15 10.54
CA SER A 336 -12.46 -7.26 9.37
C SER A 336 -13.82 -6.59 9.17
N LEU A 337 -14.90 -7.39 9.18
CA LEU A 337 -16.26 -6.88 9.04
C LEU A 337 -16.64 -5.97 10.23
N GLU A 338 -16.30 -6.35 11.45
CA GLU A 338 -16.54 -5.51 12.65
C GLU A 338 -15.80 -4.17 12.58
N PHE A 339 -14.52 -4.15 12.19
CA PHE A 339 -13.76 -2.91 12.06
C PHE A 339 -14.34 -1.96 11.01
N SER A 340 -14.91 -2.50 9.93
CA SER A 340 -15.60 -1.66 8.94
C SER A 340 -16.82 -0.93 9.54
N GLN A 341 -17.48 -1.52 10.54
CA GLN A 341 -18.61 -0.90 11.24
C GLN A 341 -18.16 0.04 12.37
N ILE A 342 -17.06 -0.30 13.05
CA ILE A 342 -16.53 0.47 14.20
C ILE A 342 -15.91 1.80 13.75
N PHE A 343 -15.09 1.80 12.69
CA PHE A 343 -14.36 3.00 12.24
C PHE A 343 -15.19 3.93 11.36
N ALA A 344 -16.45 4.15 11.74
CA ALA A 344 -17.37 4.91 10.93
C ALA A 344 -16.98 6.38 10.79
N GLU A 345 -16.25 6.94 11.75
CA GLU A 345 -15.71 8.30 11.73
C GLU A 345 -14.68 8.53 10.61
N TRP A 346 -14.14 7.45 10.02
CA TRP A 346 -13.19 7.48 8.91
C TRP A 346 -13.85 7.27 7.54
N LEU A 347 -15.19 7.12 7.50
CA LEU A 347 -15.96 6.88 6.29
C LEU A 347 -16.44 8.19 5.64
N CYS A 348 -17.06 8.09 4.46
CA CYS A 348 -17.71 9.22 3.81
C CYS A 348 -18.93 9.72 4.60
N GLN A 349 -19.31 10.99 4.38
CA GLN A 349 -20.39 11.65 5.13
C GLN A 349 -21.71 10.87 5.09
N ASN A 350 -22.04 10.27 3.94
CA ASN A 350 -23.26 9.47 3.78
C ASN A 350 -23.30 8.26 4.73
N LYS A 351 -22.17 7.59 4.93
CA LYS A 351 -22.06 6.44 5.85
C LYS A 351 -22.00 6.90 7.30
N GLN A 352 -21.28 7.99 7.60
CA GLN A 352 -21.28 8.61 8.92
C GLN A 352 -22.71 8.98 9.37
N SER A 353 -23.52 9.52 8.46
CA SER A 353 -24.91 9.90 8.75
C SER A 353 -25.80 8.73 9.17
N LYS A 354 -25.55 7.51 8.68
CA LYS A 354 -26.29 6.31 9.08
C LYS A 354 -26.08 5.95 10.55
N VAL A 355 -24.87 6.16 11.07
CA VAL A 355 -24.52 5.89 12.47
C VAL A 355 -25.30 6.78 13.43
N TYR A 356 -25.61 8.02 13.03
CA TYR A 356 -26.48 8.90 13.81
C TYR A 356 -27.94 8.43 13.86
N LEU A 357 -28.35 7.54 12.96
CA LEU A 357 -29.69 6.92 12.88
C LEU A 357 -29.71 5.48 13.44
N PRO A 358 -28.77 5.14 14.33
CA PRO A 358 -28.42 3.75 14.68
C PRO A 358 -28.46 2.70 13.56
N GLU A 359 -28.14 3.07 12.33
CA GLU A 359 -28.09 2.16 11.18
C GLU A 359 -26.63 1.76 10.88
N PRO A 360 -26.38 0.49 10.47
CA PRO A 360 -25.04 0.06 10.11
C PRO A 360 -24.53 0.80 8.85
N PRO A 361 -23.32 1.37 8.86
CA PRO A 361 -22.77 2.10 7.69
C PRO A 361 -22.59 1.21 6.46
N PHE A 362 -22.39 -0.09 6.65
CA PHE A 362 -22.27 -1.06 5.55
C PHE A 362 -23.40 -2.11 5.54
N PRO A 363 -23.95 -2.43 4.35
CA PRO A 363 -25.11 -3.32 4.22
C PRO A 363 -24.80 -4.80 4.47
N HIS A 364 -23.52 -5.20 4.49
CA HIS A 364 -23.16 -6.58 4.79
C HIS A 364 -23.60 -7.00 6.20
N ALA A 365 -23.81 -6.06 7.13
CA ALA A 365 -24.40 -6.36 8.44
C ALA A 365 -25.78 -7.01 8.30
N GLU A 366 -26.61 -6.52 7.38
CA GLU A 366 -27.93 -7.10 7.10
C GLU A 366 -27.82 -8.44 6.37
N LEU A 367 -26.85 -8.59 5.45
CA LEU A 367 -26.59 -9.87 4.80
C LEU A 367 -26.22 -10.96 5.82
N ILE A 368 -25.48 -10.60 6.87
CA ILE A 368 -25.13 -11.52 7.97
C ILE A 368 -26.37 -11.84 8.79
N GLN A 369 -27.13 -10.84 9.21
CA GLN A 369 -28.36 -11.03 10.00
C GLN A 369 -29.40 -11.90 9.28
N THR A 370 -29.50 -11.78 7.96
CA THR A 370 -30.40 -12.58 7.11
C THR A 370 -29.83 -13.94 6.71
N ASN A 371 -28.65 -14.32 7.21
CA ASN A 371 -27.92 -15.55 6.85
C ASN A 371 -27.61 -15.71 5.34
N LYS A 372 -27.63 -14.61 4.58
CA LYS A 372 -27.22 -14.58 3.17
C LYS A 372 -25.69 -14.57 3.04
N LEU A 373 -25.01 -13.81 3.90
CA LEU A 373 -23.55 -13.80 4.02
C LEU A 373 -23.13 -14.51 5.29
N LYS A 374 -22.39 -15.60 5.16
CA LYS A 374 -21.83 -16.37 6.27
C LYS A 374 -20.32 -16.23 6.25
N HIS A 375 -19.71 -15.98 7.40
CA HIS A 375 -18.27 -15.84 7.51
C HIS A 375 -17.69 -16.92 8.43
N TYR A 376 -16.52 -17.44 8.06
CA TYR A 376 -15.85 -18.51 8.80
C TYR A 376 -14.34 -18.26 8.86
N PRO A 377 -13.67 -18.65 9.96
CA PRO A 377 -12.23 -18.50 10.11
C PRO A 377 -11.41 -19.42 9.18
N GLY A 378 -12.04 -20.48 8.66
CA GLY A 378 -11.41 -21.39 7.70
C GLY A 378 -12.39 -22.44 7.18
N ILE A 379 -11.89 -23.35 6.36
CA ILE A 379 -12.68 -24.42 5.72
C ILE A 379 -13.04 -25.60 6.65
N HIS A 380 -12.40 -25.69 7.81
CA HIS A 380 -12.66 -26.75 8.78
C HIS A 380 -13.70 -26.32 9.82
N GLY A 381 -14.36 -27.28 10.46
CA GLY A 381 -15.37 -27.02 11.49
C GLY A 381 -16.73 -26.64 10.89
N ASP A 382 -17.33 -25.57 11.41
CA ASP A 382 -18.73 -25.20 11.15
C ASP A 382 -19.05 -24.99 9.66
N PHE A 383 -18.08 -24.48 8.89
CA PHE A 383 -18.23 -24.32 7.44
C PHE A 383 -18.63 -25.62 6.76
N SER A 384 -18.03 -26.76 7.14
CA SER A 384 -18.28 -28.05 6.49
C SER A 384 -19.72 -28.53 6.66
N ASN A 385 -20.39 -28.16 7.75
CA ASN A 385 -21.77 -28.56 8.03
C ASN A 385 -22.80 -27.70 7.27
N GLU A 386 -22.44 -26.45 6.98
CA GLU A 386 -23.34 -25.47 6.36
C GLU A 386 -23.04 -25.20 4.89
N PHE A 387 -21.96 -25.77 4.36
CA PHE A 387 -21.54 -25.62 2.98
C PHE A 387 -22.59 -26.18 2.01
N ARG A 388 -23.07 -25.33 1.10
CA ARG A 388 -24.05 -25.67 0.07
C ARG A 388 -23.58 -25.16 -1.28
N GLN A 389 -24.00 -25.84 -2.35
CA GLN A 389 -23.75 -25.44 -3.74
C GLN A 389 -25.09 -25.37 -4.50
N PRO A 390 -25.28 -24.44 -5.45
CA PRO A 390 -24.31 -23.43 -5.90
C PRO A 390 -24.09 -22.32 -4.87
N CYS A 391 -22.88 -21.77 -4.80
CA CYS A 391 -22.52 -20.69 -3.88
C CYS A 391 -21.45 -19.75 -4.43
N VAL A 392 -21.26 -18.63 -3.72
CA VAL A 392 -20.18 -17.68 -3.96
C VAL A 392 -19.24 -17.71 -2.75
N VAL A 393 -17.95 -17.91 -2.97
CA VAL A 393 -16.92 -17.95 -1.92
C VAL A 393 -15.91 -16.83 -2.14
N PHE A 394 -15.83 -15.91 -1.19
CA PHE A 394 -14.75 -14.93 -1.03
C PHE A 394 -13.70 -15.52 -0.11
N THR A 395 -12.47 -15.64 -0.57
CA THR A 395 -11.40 -16.19 0.28
C THR A 395 -10.03 -15.76 -0.21
N GLY A 396 -9.12 -15.55 0.75
CA GLY A 396 -7.72 -15.26 0.48
C GLY A 396 -6.95 -16.50 0.00
N HIS A 397 -5.86 -16.33 -0.75
CA HIS A 397 -5.20 -15.09 -1.12
C HIS A 397 -5.19 -14.85 -2.66
N PRO A 398 -5.26 -13.61 -3.17
CA PRO A 398 -5.30 -13.31 -4.63
C PRO A 398 -4.17 -13.93 -5.47
N SER A 399 -3.02 -14.21 -4.87
CA SER A 399 -1.87 -14.88 -5.53
C SER A 399 -2.13 -16.35 -5.88
N LEU A 400 -3.17 -16.97 -5.30
CA LEU A 400 -3.45 -18.41 -5.39
C LEU A 400 -2.28 -19.31 -4.95
N ARG A 401 -1.38 -18.82 -4.09
CA ARG A 401 -0.24 -19.60 -3.59
C ARG A 401 -0.47 -20.16 -2.20
N PHE A 402 -1.33 -19.53 -1.44
CA PHE A 402 -1.64 -19.89 -0.07
C PHE A 402 -3.03 -19.36 0.28
N GLY A 403 -3.49 -19.71 1.48
CA GLY A 403 -4.85 -19.49 1.91
C GLY A 403 -5.81 -20.54 1.36
N ASP A 404 -7.06 -20.43 1.81
CA ASP A 404 -8.07 -21.45 1.57
C ASP A 404 -8.51 -21.48 0.09
N VAL A 405 -8.21 -20.43 -0.68
CA VAL A 405 -8.41 -20.40 -2.14
C VAL A 405 -7.73 -21.56 -2.86
N VAL A 406 -6.57 -22.02 -2.39
CA VAL A 406 -5.82 -23.14 -3.01
C VAL A 406 -6.65 -24.43 -2.95
N HIS A 407 -7.37 -24.64 -1.84
CA HIS A 407 -8.25 -25.79 -1.67
C HIS A 407 -9.41 -25.74 -2.68
N PHE A 408 -10.06 -24.59 -2.83
CA PHE A 408 -11.16 -24.44 -3.79
C PHE A 408 -10.69 -24.54 -5.25
N MET A 409 -9.49 -24.06 -5.58
CA MET A 409 -8.91 -24.23 -6.91
C MET A 409 -8.70 -25.72 -7.26
N GLU A 410 -8.20 -26.54 -6.32
CA GLU A 410 -8.05 -27.99 -6.53
C GLU A 410 -9.40 -28.72 -6.59
N LEU A 411 -10.41 -28.26 -5.83
CA LEU A 411 -11.74 -28.85 -5.78
C LEU A 411 -12.58 -28.52 -7.01
N TRP A 412 -12.60 -27.26 -7.43
CA TRP A 412 -13.49 -26.73 -8.46
C TRP A 412 -12.86 -26.65 -9.84
N GLY A 413 -11.53 -26.71 -9.94
CA GLY A 413 -10.77 -26.50 -11.18
C GLY A 413 -11.09 -27.46 -12.34
N LYS A 414 -11.64 -28.64 -12.04
CA LYS A 414 -11.99 -29.67 -13.03
C LYS A 414 -13.35 -29.49 -13.71
N SER A 415 -14.19 -28.58 -13.20
CA SER A 415 -15.55 -28.38 -13.71
C SER A 415 -15.66 -27.04 -14.42
N SER A 416 -16.12 -27.08 -15.69
CA SER A 416 -16.41 -25.89 -16.49
C SER A 416 -17.70 -25.16 -16.07
N LEU A 417 -18.45 -25.71 -15.10
CA LEU A 417 -19.57 -25.02 -14.49
C LEU A 417 -19.10 -23.93 -13.52
N ASN A 418 -17.94 -24.13 -12.88
CA ASN A 418 -17.42 -23.19 -11.89
C ASN A 418 -16.65 -22.05 -12.57
N THR A 419 -16.60 -20.89 -11.90
CA THR A 419 -15.90 -19.70 -12.37
C THR A 419 -15.04 -19.11 -11.26
N VAL A 420 -13.79 -18.76 -11.58
CA VAL A 420 -12.93 -17.94 -10.71
C VAL A 420 -12.92 -16.52 -11.26
N ILE A 421 -13.25 -15.54 -10.43
CA ILE A 421 -13.30 -14.13 -10.80
C ILE A 421 -12.26 -13.37 -10.00
N PHE A 422 -11.25 -12.84 -10.67
CA PHE A 422 -10.18 -12.04 -10.06
C PHE A 422 -10.57 -10.57 -10.05
N THR A 423 -10.53 -9.97 -8.86
CA THR A 423 -10.86 -8.56 -8.65
C THR A 423 -9.64 -7.69 -8.32
N GLU A 424 -8.56 -8.29 -7.80
CA GLU A 424 -7.37 -7.55 -7.38
C GLU A 424 -6.40 -7.33 -8.55
N PRO A 425 -5.86 -6.10 -8.73
CA PRO A 425 -4.91 -5.78 -9.79
C PRO A 425 -3.45 -6.16 -9.46
N ASP A 426 -3.14 -6.43 -8.18
CA ASP A 426 -1.75 -6.58 -7.69
C ASP A 426 -1.03 -7.82 -8.24
N PHE A 427 -1.79 -8.81 -8.72
CA PHE A 427 -1.23 -10.03 -9.31
C PHE A 427 -1.72 -10.22 -10.74
N SER A 428 -0.81 -10.61 -11.62
CA SER A 428 -1.16 -11.15 -12.94
C SER A 428 -1.98 -12.42 -12.77
N TYR A 429 -3.27 -12.38 -13.12
CA TYR A 429 -4.16 -13.54 -12.99
C TYR A 429 -3.68 -14.75 -13.80
N LEU A 430 -3.04 -14.52 -14.96
CA LEU A 430 -2.45 -15.58 -15.78
C LEU A 430 -1.30 -16.28 -15.06
N ASP A 431 -0.46 -15.52 -14.36
CA ASP A 431 0.66 -16.09 -13.60
C ASP A 431 0.18 -16.76 -12.30
N ALA A 432 -0.88 -16.22 -11.67
CA ALA A 432 -1.55 -16.86 -10.55
C ALA A 432 -2.14 -18.24 -10.95
N LEU A 433 -2.74 -18.34 -12.13
CA LEU A 433 -3.35 -19.58 -12.65
C LEU A 433 -2.34 -20.59 -13.22
N ALA A 434 -1.11 -20.18 -13.49
CA ALA A 434 -0.14 -21.02 -14.18
C ALA A 434 0.13 -22.39 -13.52
N PRO A 435 0.25 -22.52 -12.18
CA PRO A 435 0.42 -23.82 -11.54
C PRO A 435 -0.82 -24.70 -11.61
N TYR A 436 -1.98 -24.19 -12.01
CA TYR A 436 -3.27 -24.90 -12.04
C TYR A 436 -3.62 -25.45 -13.43
N GLN A 437 -2.77 -25.24 -14.43
CA GLN A 437 -2.98 -25.73 -15.78
C GLN A 437 -2.77 -27.26 -15.89
N PRO A 438 -3.54 -27.97 -16.75
CA PRO A 438 -4.70 -27.48 -17.49
C PRO A 438 -5.92 -27.29 -16.56
N LEU A 439 -6.65 -26.19 -16.76
CA LEU A 439 -7.81 -25.81 -15.95
C LEU A 439 -9.10 -25.81 -16.79
N ALA A 440 -10.15 -26.50 -16.34
CA ALA A 440 -11.45 -26.53 -17.01
C ALA A 440 -12.41 -25.45 -16.49
N MET A 441 -12.23 -25.03 -15.24
CA MET A 441 -12.94 -23.91 -14.61
C MET A 441 -12.77 -22.63 -15.41
N LYS A 442 -13.85 -21.86 -15.57
CA LYS A 442 -13.82 -20.59 -16.29
C LYS A 442 -13.05 -19.55 -15.48
N CYS A 443 -12.28 -18.71 -16.15
CA CYS A 443 -11.53 -17.63 -15.51
C CYS A 443 -11.99 -16.29 -16.06
N VAL A 444 -12.34 -15.37 -15.17
CA VAL A 444 -12.76 -14.01 -15.50
C VAL A 444 -11.86 -13.03 -14.75
N TYR A 445 -11.47 -11.96 -15.41
CA TYR A 445 -10.65 -10.90 -14.82
C TYR A 445 -11.43 -9.59 -14.83
N CYS A 446 -11.85 -9.14 -13.66
CA CYS A 446 -12.62 -7.92 -13.43
C CYS A 446 -11.86 -7.05 -12.42
N PRO A 447 -10.71 -6.47 -12.81
CA PRO A 447 -9.88 -5.71 -11.88
C PRO A 447 -10.60 -4.46 -11.36
N ILE A 448 -10.65 -4.30 -10.05
CA ILE A 448 -11.24 -3.15 -9.37
C ILE A 448 -10.12 -2.40 -8.66
N ASP A 449 -9.69 -1.30 -9.26
CA ASP A 449 -8.68 -0.42 -8.70
C ASP A 449 -9.21 1.01 -8.69
N THR A 450 -9.43 1.55 -7.49
CA THR A 450 -9.96 2.90 -7.31
C THR A 450 -8.86 3.95 -7.23
N ARG A 451 -7.57 3.58 -7.30
CA ARG A 451 -6.45 4.52 -7.26
C ARG A 451 -6.51 5.51 -8.42
N LEU A 452 -5.91 6.68 -8.21
CA LEU A 452 -5.77 7.72 -9.21
C LEU A 452 -5.14 7.19 -10.51
N ASN A 453 -5.76 7.52 -11.64
CA ASN A 453 -5.18 7.32 -12.96
C ASN A 453 -4.39 8.54 -13.45
N PHE A 454 -3.59 8.37 -14.50
CA PHE A 454 -2.73 9.43 -15.05
C PHE A 454 -3.49 10.72 -15.41
N HIS A 455 -4.70 10.61 -15.93
CA HIS A 455 -5.54 11.77 -16.26
C HIS A 455 -6.00 12.53 -15.01
N GLN A 456 -6.49 11.83 -14.01
CA GLN A 456 -6.92 12.41 -12.73
C GLN A 456 -5.75 13.07 -12.00
N VAL A 457 -4.56 12.44 -12.02
CA VAL A 457 -3.33 13.04 -11.47
C VAL A 457 -2.98 14.32 -12.20
N ALA A 458 -3.00 14.33 -13.54
CA ALA A 458 -2.68 15.53 -14.31
C ALA A 458 -3.63 16.70 -13.97
N LYS A 459 -4.91 16.40 -13.71
CA LYS A 459 -5.88 17.41 -13.22
C LYS A 459 -5.55 17.86 -11.79
N LEU A 460 -5.31 16.94 -10.87
CA LEU A 460 -4.94 17.24 -9.48
C LEU A 460 -3.69 18.13 -9.41
N LEU A 461 -2.65 17.81 -10.17
CA LEU A 461 -1.40 18.56 -10.19
C LEU A 461 -1.57 19.98 -10.77
N LYS A 462 -2.48 20.17 -11.73
CA LYS A 462 -2.85 21.51 -12.23
C LYS A 462 -3.53 22.37 -11.17
N GLU A 463 -4.32 21.76 -10.28
CA GLU A 463 -5.02 22.46 -9.20
C GLU A 463 -4.13 22.72 -7.98
N VAL A 464 -3.23 21.79 -7.67
CA VAL A 464 -2.32 21.84 -6.52
C VAL A 464 -1.07 22.70 -6.79
N GLN A 465 -0.62 22.73 -8.05
CA GLN A 465 0.54 23.50 -8.53
C GLN A 465 1.80 23.36 -7.66
N PRO A 466 2.32 22.13 -7.43
CA PRO A 466 3.58 21.95 -6.72
C PRO A 466 4.76 22.49 -7.55
N LEU A 467 5.84 22.95 -6.89
CA LEU A 467 7.03 23.43 -7.60
C LEU A 467 7.79 22.31 -8.31
N HIS A 468 7.90 21.14 -7.66
CA HIS A 468 8.55 19.96 -8.18
C HIS A 468 7.71 18.71 -7.89
N VAL A 469 7.59 17.82 -8.89
CA VAL A 469 6.92 16.52 -8.74
C VAL A 469 7.96 15.42 -8.83
N VAL A 470 7.91 14.47 -7.92
CA VAL A 470 8.82 13.32 -7.84
C VAL A 470 7.98 12.05 -7.94
N CYS A 471 8.34 11.13 -8.83
CA CYS A 471 7.55 9.92 -9.05
C CYS A 471 8.41 8.71 -9.47
N PRO A 472 7.91 7.48 -9.31
CA PRO A 472 8.52 6.30 -9.92
C PRO A 472 8.73 6.50 -11.42
N GLU A 473 9.86 6.05 -11.95
CA GLU A 473 10.16 6.19 -13.37
C GLU A 473 9.12 5.51 -14.27
N GLN A 474 8.48 4.43 -13.81
CA GLN A 474 7.43 3.73 -14.54
C GLN A 474 6.24 4.64 -14.90
N TYR A 475 6.09 5.79 -14.24
CA TYR A 475 5.05 6.76 -14.55
C TYR A 475 5.47 7.78 -15.62
N THR A 476 6.73 7.79 -16.04
CA THR A 476 7.27 8.74 -17.03
C THR A 476 7.42 8.14 -18.41
N GLN A 477 7.11 6.85 -18.56
CA GLN A 477 7.23 6.10 -19.79
C GLN A 477 5.94 5.33 -20.03
N PRO A 478 5.51 5.16 -21.30
CA PRO A 478 4.36 4.33 -21.60
C PRO A 478 4.66 2.88 -21.23
N PRO A 479 3.63 2.07 -20.87
CA PRO A 479 3.81 0.66 -20.54
C PRO A 479 4.54 -0.09 -21.68
N PRO A 480 5.50 -0.99 -21.39
CA PRO A 480 6.26 -1.69 -22.43
C PRO A 480 5.39 -2.46 -23.43
N THR A 481 4.25 -2.99 -22.97
CA THR A 481 3.26 -3.70 -23.80
C THR A 481 2.43 -2.77 -24.68
N GLN A 482 2.39 -1.47 -24.37
CA GLN A 482 1.59 -0.45 -25.03
C GLN A 482 2.39 0.84 -25.24
N SER A 483 3.56 0.74 -25.88
CA SER A 483 4.49 1.86 -26.06
C SER A 483 3.94 3.07 -26.82
N HIS A 484 2.83 2.91 -27.54
CA HIS A 484 2.14 3.98 -28.27
C HIS A 484 1.16 4.80 -27.40
N ARG A 485 0.85 4.35 -26.18
CA ARG A 485 -0.15 4.96 -25.29
C ARG A 485 0.47 6.04 -24.40
N SER A 486 0.74 7.22 -24.96
CA SER A 486 1.24 8.38 -24.21
C SER A 486 0.25 8.92 -23.18
N ASP A 487 -1.02 8.54 -23.26
CA ASP A 487 -2.05 8.84 -22.26
C ASP A 487 -1.87 8.05 -20.94
N LEU A 488 -1.00 7.03 -20.95
CA LEU A 488 -0.70 6.18 -19.78
C LEU A 488 0.64 6.55 -19.12
N MET A 489 1.04 7.81 -19.21
CA MET A 489 2.20 8.36 -18.51
C MET A 489 1.92 9.80 -18.05
N LEU A 490 2.76 10.30 -17.14
CA LEU A 490 2.71 11.67 -16.63
C LEU A 490 3.53 12.61 -17.53
N GLU A 491 2.83 13.33 -18.40
CA GLU A 491 3.38 14.47 -19.13
C GLU A 491 3.10 15.77 -18.36
N LEU A 492 4.13 16.30 -17.69
CA LEU A 492 4.03 17.54 -16.90
C LEU A 492 5.02 18.60 -17.41
N GLN A 493 4.71 19.86 -17.13
CA GLN A 493 5.58 21.01 -17.38
C GLN A 493 5.68 21.84 -16.09
N PRO A 494 6.87 21.91 -15.44
CA PRO A 494 8.12 21.21 -15.77
C PRO A 494 8.00 19.68 -15.65
N PRO A 495 8.87 18.90 -16.31
CA PRO A 495 8.82 17.44 -16.25
C PRO A 495 9.02 16.93 -14.81
N PRO A 496 8.39 15.80 -14.45
CA PRO A 496 8.60 15.20 -13.14
C PRO A 496 10.03 14.69 -12.99
N MET A 497 10.49 14.55 -11.75
CA MET A 497 11.76 13.95 -11.40
C MET A 497 11.57 12.44 -11.15
N PRO A 498 11.99 11.57 -12.07
CA PRO A 498 11.83 10.13 -11.90
C PRO A 498 12.84 9.56 -10.90
N TYR A 499 12.45 8.48 -10.21
CA TYR A 499 13.36 7.66 -9.42
C TYR A 499 13.17 6.16 -9.69
N ARG A 500 14.22 5.39 -9.41
CA ARG A 500 14.23 3.91 -9.52
C ARG A 500 14.66 3.29 -8.18
N ARG A 501 14.43 1.98 -8.02
CA ARG A 501 15.01 1.21 -6.90
C ARG A 501 16.52 1.44 -6.84
N CYS A 502 17.07 1.54 -5.63
CA CYS A 502 18.48 1.79 -5.36
C CYS A 502 19.02 3.15 -5.86
N SER A 503 18.14 4.09 -6.22
CA SER A 503 18.55 5.44 -6.63
C SER A 503 18.53 6.44 -5.47
N VAL A 504 19.37 7.47 -5.57
CA VAL A 504 19.42 8.60 -4.64
C VAL A 504 19.17 9.88 -5.43
N LEU A 505 18.06 10.55 -5.16
CA LEU A 505 17.65 11.77 -5.83
C LEU A 505 17.95 12.99 -4.96
N GLY A 506 18.69 13.96 -5.51
CA GLY A 506 18.84 15.28 -4.90
C GLY A 506 17.62 16.13 -5.20
N LEU A 507 16.84 16.47 -4.16
CA LEU A 507 15.65 17.29 -4.35
C LEU A 507 16.02 18.77 -4.42
N PRO A 508 15.59 19.50 -5.48
CA PRO A 508 15.92 20.90 -5.68
C PRO A 508 15.32 21.72 -4.55
N PHE A 509 16.17 22.50 -3.90
CA PHE A 509 15.75 23.34 -2.78
C PHE A 509 16.47 24.69 -2.84
N ARG A 510 15.70 25.78 -2.75
CA ARG A 510 16.26 27.13 -2.60
C ARG A 510 16.56 27.39 -1.13
N ARG A 511 17.82 27.27 -0.74
CA ARG A 511 18.26 27.71 0.60
C ARG A 511 18.00 29.21 0.75
N ARG A 512 17.05 29.57 1.59
CA ARG A 512 16.93 30.94 2.12
C ARG A 512 17.74 31.01 3.40
N TYR A 513 18.86 31.73 3.34
CA TYR A 513 19.64 32.06 4.53
C TYR A 513 19.05 33.34 5.10
N GLU A 514 18.55 33.30 6.33
CA GLU A 514 18.16 34.50 7.06
C GLU A 514 19.27 34.90 8.01
N ARG A 515 19.74 36.13 7.89
CA ARG A 515 20.71 36.72 8.80
C ARG A 515 19.96 37.31 9.98
N ILE A 516 19.91 36.57 11.08
CA ILE A 516 19.35 37.09 12.34
C ILE A 516 20.36 38.09 12.92
N GLN A 517 20.08 39.38 12.79
CA GLN A 517 20.82 40.43 13.49
C GLN A 517 20.22 40.59 14.89
N LEU A 518 20.89 40.06 15.90
CA LEU A 518 20.58 40.37 17.29
C LEU A 518 21.12 41.77 17.59
N LEU A 519 20.24 42.77 17.56
CA LEU A 519 20.55 44.11 18.04
C LEU A 519 20.53 44.10 19.58
N PRO A 520 21.60 44.53 20.27
CA PRO A 520 21.61 44.60 21.71
C PRO A 520 20.94 45.90 22.15
N GLU A 521 19.60 45.93 22.16
CA GLU A 521 18.86 46.98 22.85
C GLU A 521 17.92 46.37 23.91
N HIS A 522 17.87 47.04 25.06
CA HIS A 522 17.26 46.64 26.33
C HIS A 522 15.80 46.14 26.21
N PRO A 523 15.32 45.30 27.15
CA PRO A 523 14.13 44.48 26.98
C PRO A 523 12.86 45.32 27.08
N CYS A 524 12.31 45.74 25.95
CA CYS A 524 10.93 46.20 25.84
C CYS A 524 10.39 45.82 24.46
N THR A 525 9.40 44.92 24.46
CA THR A 525 8.50 44.61 23.32
C THR A 525 9.19 44.11 22.04
N LEU A 526 9.19 42.78 21.86
CA LEU A 526 9.44 42.11 20.58
C LEU A 526 8.43 42.62 19.52
N VAL A 527 8.85 43.59 18.72
CA VAL A 527 8.22 43.92 17.44
C VAL A 527 9.08 43.28 16.36
N MET A 528 8.59 42.19 15.74
CA MET A 528 9.20 41.63 14.53
C MET A 528 9.00 42.61 13.38
N CYS A 529 10.05 43.36 13.02
CA CYS A 529 10.13 44.04 11.74
C CYS A 529 10.79 43.11 10.72
N LEU A 530 9.98 42.56 9.81
CA LEU A 530 10.44 41.84 8.62
C LEU A 530 10.81 42.86 7.53
N SER A 531 12.09 43.17 7.37
CA SER A 531 12.60 43.89 6.19
C SER A 531 13.17 42.89 5.19
N CYS A 532 12.49 42.73 4.05
CA CYS A 532 13.04 42.06 2.87
C CYS A 532 13.94 43.06 2.13
N ASP A 533 15.25 42.93 2.25
CA ASP A 533 16.18 43.75 1.46
C ASP A 533 16.22 43.25 0.01
N GLY A 534 15.79 44.13 -0.89
CA GLY A 534 15.79 43.90 -2.33
C GLY A 534 15.26 45.07 -3.14
N SER A 535 15.73 46.30 -2.91
CA SER A 535 15.85 47.37 -3.93
C SER A 535 16.28 48.70 -3.31
N GLU A 536 17.38 49.27 -3.81
CA GLU A 536 17.71 50.69 -3.65
C GLU A 536 16.53 51.55 -4.15
N GLY A 537 16.06 52.49 -3.32
CA GLY A 537 15.02 53.43 -3.71
C GLY A 537 14.61 54.31 -2.53
N GLY A 538 15.16 55.52 -2.46
CA GLY A 538 14.81 56.50 -1.44
C GLY A 538 13.32 56.90 -1.49
N GLY A 539 12.69 56.91 -0.32
CA GLY A 539 11.30 57.35 -0.16
C GLY A 539 10.95 57.59 1.31
N VAL A 540 10.81 58.85 1.68
CA VAL A 540 10.44 59.34 3.02
C VAL A 540 9.01 58.91 3.37
N ALA A 541 8.79 58.24 4.50
CA ALA A 541 7.46 57.98 5.06
C ALA A 541 7.29 58.63 6.44
N ARG A 542 6.19 59.38 6.58
CA ARG A 542 5.84 60.27 7.70
C ARG A 542 5.51 59.54 9.01
N ASN A 543 5.99 60.10 10.12
CA ASN A 543 5.64 59.77 11.50
C ASN A 543 4.12 59.86 11.78
N ARG A 544 3.56 58.86 12.47
CA ARG A 544 2.38 59.02 13.34
C ARG A 544 2.78 58.71 14.78
N SER A 545 2.51 59.68 15.64
CA SER A 545 2.78 59.75 17.08
C SER A 545 1.91 58.82 17.90
N TRP A 546 2.49 58.12 18.88
CA TRP A 546 1.79 57.71 20.11
C TRP A 546 2.70 57.90 21.33
N GLN A 547 2.05 58.27 22.44
CA GLN A 547 2.60 58.96 23.60
C GLN A 547 3.51 58.11 24.50
N THR A 548 4.55 58.77 24.99
CA THR A 548 5.52 58.37 26.02
C THR A 548 4.95 58.38 27.44
N LEU A 549 5.44 57.50 28.34
CA LEU A 549 5.59 57.70 29.81
C LEU A 549 6.66 56.68 30.34
N PRO A 550 7.32 56.91 31.50
CA PRO A 550 8.78 57.08 31.53
C PRO A 550 9.62 55.99 32.23
N SER A 551 10.91 56.03 31.88
CA SER A 551 12.06 55.21 32.28
C SER A 551 12.52 55.34 33.74
N TRP A 552 13.18 54.29 34.25
CA TRP A 552 14.21 54.37 35.31
C TRP A 552 15.43 53.47 35.00
N VAL A 553 16.61 54.09 34.76
CA VAL A 553 17.97 53.85 35.34
C VAL A 553 18.51 52.39 35.38
N SER A 554 19.74 51.96 35.03
CA SER A 554 21.03 52.56 34.60
C SER A 554 22.04 51.47 34.12
N SER A 555 22.87 51.83 33.14
CA SER A 555 24.34 51.60 33.01
C SER A 555 25.02 50.22 32.98
N GLN A 556 25.84 50.08 31.91
CA GLN A 556 27.20 49.51 31.81
C GLN A 556 27.41 48.00 31.55
N GLY A 557 27.76 47.68 30.29
CA GLY A 557 29.13 47.26 29.95
C GLY A 557 29.40 45.78 29.63
N ALA A 558 29.72 45.52 28.35
CA ALA A 558 30.80 44.64 27.81
C ALA A 558 30.34 43.80 26.59
N MET A 559 30.79 44.18 25.40
CA MET A 559 30.70 43.37 24.18
C MET A 559 31.75 42.25 24.23
N THR A 560 31.30 41.00 24.17
CA THR A 560 32.13 39.84 23.79
C THR A 560 31.43 39.16 22.62
N SER A 561 31.98 39.31 21.41
CA SER A 561 31.51 38.58 20.23
C SER A 561 32.04 37.15 20.30
N ILE A 562 31.15 36.17 20.47
CA ILE A 562 31.45 34.75 20.32
C ILE A 562 30.90 34.30 18.97
N ASN A 563 31.80 33.94 18.05
CA ASN A 563 31.44 33.28 16.80
C ASN A 563 31.22 31.78 17.08
N PHE A 564 30.00 31.27 16.89
CA PHE A 564 29.78 29.84 16.77
C PHE A 564 29.85 29.45 15.28
N THR A 565 30.77 28.55 14.97
CA THR A 565 30.76 27.74 13.75
C THR A 565 30.18 26.38 14.12
N SER A 566 29.14 25.93 13.41
CA SER A 566 28.67 24.55 13.50
C SER A 566 28.89 23.87 12.15
N THR A 567 29.82 22.93 12.14
CA THR A 567 29.94 21.82 11.19
C THR A 567 28.74 20.89 11.25
#